data_AF-A0A1Q3B0I6-F1
#
_entry.id   AF-A0A1Q3B0I6-F1
#
_cell.length_a   1.000
_cell.length_b   1.000
_cell.length_c   1.000
_cell.angle_alpha   90.00
_cell.angle_beta   90.00
_cell.angle_gamma   90.00
#
_symmetry.space_group_name_H-M   'P 1'
#
loop_
_entity.id
_entity.type
_entity.pdbx_description
1 polymer ?
#
loop_
_entity_poly.entity_id
_entity_poly.type
_entity_poly.pdbx_seq_one_letter_code
_entity_poly.pdbx_strand_id
1 'polypeptide(L)'
;VTYEGTNKVKEAKISMLVHEYEMFTMNKNEDIKSVFSRFTNIINALQDLDKTYSNSEMIRKILRCLPRSWMPKVTAIEEAKNLNVLPLEDLLGSLMTRELSM
;
A
#
# COMPACT_ATOMS: atom_id res chain seq x y z
N VAL A 1 -32.72 -19.56 4.17
CA VAL A 1 -31.72 -19.32 3.12
C VAL A 1 -31.53 -17.80 3.00
N THR A 2 -30.60 -17.22 3.76
CA THR A 2 -30.32 -15.77 3.79
C THR A 2 -28.97 -15.48 3.11
N TYR A 3 -28.79 -15.99 1.88
CA TYR A 3 -27.53 -15.86 1.13
C TYR A 3 -27.33 -14.44 0.57
N GLU A 4 -28.40 -13.69 0.30
CA GLU A 4 -28.29 -12.32 -0.22
C GLU A 4 -27.78 -11.30 0.81
N GLY A 5 -28.12 -11.47 2.09
CA GLY A 5 -27.68 -10.55 3.15
C GLY A 5 -26.16 -10.62 3.35
N THR A 6 -25.61 -11.83 3.35
CA THR A 6 -24.17 -12.08 3.51
C THR A 6 -23.36 -11.55 2.33
N ASN A 7 -23.88 -11.71 1.09
CA ASN A 7 -23.22 -11.19 -0.09
C ASN A 7 -23.22 -9.67 -0.15
N LYS A 8 -24.35 -9.01 0.18
CA LYS A 8 -24.41 -7.53 0.24
C LYS A 8 -23.45 -6.95 1.28
N VAL A 9 -23.31 -7.61 2.44
CA VAL A 9 -22.34 -7.21 3.47
C VAL A 9 -20.90 -7.40 3.00
N LYS A 10 -20.60 -8.51 2.30
CA LYS A 10 -19.26 -8.75 1.71
C LYS A 10 -18.90 -7.64 0.72
N GLU A 11 -19.79 -7.34 -0.22
CA GLU A 11 -19.56 -6.31 -1.25
C GLU A 11 -19.40 -4.90 -0.66
N ALA A 12 -20.19 -4.56 0.37
CA ALA A 12 -20.04 -3.29 1.08
C ALA A 12 -18.66 -3.19 1.75
N LYS A 13 -18.20 -4.26 2.41
CA LYS A 13 -16.88 -4.31 3.05
C LYS A 13 -15.74 -4.19 2.03
N ILE A 14 -15.84 -4.89 0.90
CA ILE A 14 -14.87 -4.76 -0.20
C ILE A 14 -14.82 -3.31 -0.68
N SER A 15 -15.98 -2.70 -0.93
CA SER A 15 -16.06 -1.32 -1.42
C SER A 15 -15.41 -0.32 -0.45
N MET A 16 -15.64 -0.48 0.86
CA MET A 16 -15.01 0.36 1.88
C MET A 16 -13.48 0.21 1.90
N LEU A 17 -12.97 -1.03 1.89
CA LEU A 17 -11.53 -1.29 1.90
C LEU A 17 -10.85 -0.84 0.61
N VAL A 18 -11.51 -0.98 -0.54
CA VAL A 18 -11.02 -0.45 -1.82
C VAL A 18 -10.93 1.06 -1.77
N HIS A 19 -11.93 1.74 -1.21
CA HIS A 19 -11.88 3.19 -1.04
C HIS A 19 -10.75 3.62 -0.11
N GLU A 20 -10.56 2.91 1.01
CA GLU A 20 -9.44 3.16 1.93
C GLU A 20 -8.09 2.96 1.25
N TYR A 21 -7.95 1.89 0.46
CA TYR A 21 -6.78 1.66 -0.39
C TYR A 21 -6.58 2.83 -1.37
N GLU A 22 -7.60 3.21 -2.15
CA GLU A 22 -7.50 4.27 -3.15
C GLU A 22 -7.11 5.63 -2.55
N MET A 23 -7.65 5.97 -1.38
CA MET A 23 -7.36 7.21 -0.66
C MET A 23 -6.11 7.11 0.23
N PHE A 24 -5.45 5.94 0.27
CA PHE A 24 -4.30 5.71 1.13
C PHE A 24 -3.16 6.69 0.86
N THR A 25 -2.81 7.44 1.89
CA THR A 25 -1.73 8.43 1.94
C THR A 25 -0.98 8.31 3.26
N MET A 26 0.26 8.78 3.28
CA MET A 26 1.04 8.90 4.51
C MET A 26 0.49 10.05 5.35
N ASN A 27 0.23 9.79 6.63
CA ASN A 27 -0.27 10.79 7.55
C ASN A 27 0.85 11.72 8.02
N LYS A 28 0.47 12.88 8.56
CA LYS A 28 1.43 13.81 9.18
C LYS A 28 2.07 13.15 10.40
N ASN A 29 3.40 13.17 10.46
CA ASN A 29 4.22 12.58 11.54
C ASN A 29 4.14 11.05 11.64
N GLU A 30 3.64 10.39 10.61
CA GLU A 30 3.71 8.94 10.53
C GLU A 30 5.10 8.51 10.06
N ASP A 31 5.62 7.42 10.62
CA ASP A 31 6.87 6.82 10.14
C ASP A 31 6.61 5.78 9.03
N ILE A 32 7.63 5.47 8.23
CA ILE A 32 7.53 4.51 7.11
C ILE A 32 7.06 3.13 7.57
N LYS A 33 7.51 2.65 8.73
CA LYS A 33 7.11 1.32 9.23
C LYS A 33 5.61 1.29 9.55
N SER A 34 5.08 2.36 10.13
CA SER A 34 3.66 2.56 10.42
C SER A 34 2.83 2.62 9.13
N VAL A 35 3.31 3.33 8.10
CA VAL A 35 2.67 3.35 6.76
C VAL A 35 2.56 1.93 6.20
N PHE A 36 3.66 1.17 6.19
CA PHE A 36 3.66 -0.20 5.65
C PHE A 36 2.75 -1.14 6.43
N SER A 37 2.70 -1.00 7.76
CA SER A 37 1.80 -1.79 8.61
C SER A 37 0.33 -1.55 8.25
N ARG A 38 -0.11 -0.28 8.16
CA ARG A 38 -1.49 0.05 7.75
C ARG A 38 -1.79 -0.44 6.33
N PHE A 39 -0.86 -0.25 5.41
CA PHE A 39 -1.02 -0.70 4.03
C PHE A 39 -1.22 -2.22 3.95
N THR A 40 -0.39 -2.98 4.65
CA THR A 40 -0.45 -4.45 4.69
C THR A 40 -1.76 -4.94 5.31
N ASN A 41 -2.27 -4.26 6.34
CA ASN A 41 -3.57 -4.60 6.94
C ASN A 41 -4.73 -4.46 5.94
N ILE A 42 -4.73 -3.41 5.10
CA ILE A 42 -5.75 -3.22 4.07
C ILE A 42 -5.63 -4.31 2.99
N ILE A 43 -4.42 -4.61 2.53
CA ILE A 43 -4.18 -5.65 1.51
C ILE A 43 -4.62 -7.02 2.01
N ASN A 44 -4.26 -7.40 3.24
CA ASN A 44 -4.65 -8.67 3.82
C ASN A 44 -6.18 -8.77 3.97
N ALA A 45 -6.83 -7.70 4.44
CA ALA A 45 -8.29 -7.66 4.56
C ALA A 45 -9.01 -7.77 3.20
N LEU A 46 -8.42 -7.24 2.13
CA LEU A 46 -8.94 -7.39 0.76
C LEU A 46 -8.69 -8.80 0.22
N GLN A 47 -7.52 -9.37 0.49
CA GLN A 47 -7.15 -10.73 0.10
C GLN A 47 -8.06 -11.77 0.75
N ASP A 48 -8.42 -11.61 2.02
CA ASP A 48 -9.39 -12.45 2.73
C ASP A 48 -10.81 -12.40 2.11
N LEU A 49 -11.07 -11.40 1.26
CA LEU A 49 -12.32 -11.23 0.53
C LEU A 49 -12.18 -11.55 -0.96
N ASP A 50 -11.12 -12.28 -1.35
CA ASP A 50 -10.79 -12.68 -2.72
C ASP A 50 -10.39 -11.53 -3.66
N LYS A 51 -10.07 -10.35 -3.12
CA LYS A 51 -9.56 -9.20 -3.88
C LYS A 51 -8.06 -9.02 -3.65
N THR A 52 -7.27 -9.36 -4.66
CA THR A 52 -5.80 -9.30 -4.58
C THR A 52 -5.22 -8.19 -5.45
N TYR A 53 -4.03 -7.72 -5.09
CA TYR A 53 -3.24 -6.77 -5.86
C TYR A 53 -1.89 -7.39 -6.18
N SER A 54 -1.40 -7.15 -7.40
CA SER A 54 -0.06 -7.56 -7.77
C SER A 54 1.01 -6.80 -6.99
N ASN A 55 2.19 -7.39 -6.87
CA ASN A 55 3.33 -6.74 -6.21
C ASN A 55 3.67 -5.37 -6.83
N SER A 56 3.59 -5.25 -8.16
CA SER A 56 3.82 -3.99 -8.88
C SER A 56 2.79 -2.92 -8.51
N GLU A 57 1.50 -3.28 -8.39
CA GLU A 57 0.45 -2.37 -7.96
C GLU A 57 0.68 -1.89 -6.53
N MET A 58 1.04 -2.81 -5.63
CA MET A 58 1.33 -2.47 -4.23
C MET A 58 2.51 -1.50 -4.10
N ILE A 59 3.61 -1.76 -4.80
CA ILE A 59 4.81 -0.90 -4.78
C ILE A 59 4.48 0.48 -5.32
N ARG A 60 3.83 0.57 -6.48
CA ARG A 60 3.44 1.85 -7.06
C ARG A 60 2.51 2.61 -6.14
N LYS A 61 1.63 1.90 -5.43
CA LYS A 61 0.71 2.54 -4.49
C LYS A 61 1.43 3.13 -3.28
N ILE A 62 2.38 2.40 -2.70
CA ILE A 62 3.22 2.91 -1.60
C ILE A 62 4.04 4.12 -2.06
N LEU A 63 4.69 4.04 -3.22
CA LEU A 63 5.47 5.17 -3.75
C LEU A 63 4.62 6.43 -3.95
N ARG A 64 3.38 6.29 -4.41
CA ARG A 64 2.42 7.40 -4.59
C ARG A 64 1.85 7.94 -3.28
N CYS A 65 1.89 7.18 -2.19
CA CYS A 65 1.33 7.61 -0.91
C CYS A 65 2.28 8.52 -0.13
N LEU A 66 3.57 8.56 -0.51
CA LEU A 66 4.61 9.35 0.15
C LEU A 66 4.47 10.85 -0.15
N PRO A 67 4.84 11.73 0.81
CA PRO A 67 4.78 13.17 0.60
C PRO A 67 5.81 13.65 -0.43
N ARG A 68 5.57 14.84 -1.00
CA ARG A 68 6.42 15.39 -2.08
C ARG A 68 7.91 15.50 -1.73
N SER A 69 8.27 15.61 -0.45
CA SER A 69 9.67 15.61 0.01
C SER A 69 10.42 14.33 -0.33
N TRP A 70 9.71 13.23 -0.60
CA TRP A 70 10.28 11.93 -0.99
C TRP A 70 10.49 11.78 -2.49
N MET A 71 10.00 12.72 -3.31
CA MET A 71 10.08 12.63 -4.78
C MET A 71 11.47 12.27 -5.31
N PRO A 72 12.59 12.88 -4.85
CA PRO A 72 13.92 12.49 -5.33
C PRO A 72 14.25 11.01 -5.09
N LYS A 73 13.82 10.45 -3.95
CA LYS A 73 14.04 9.04 -3.62
C LYS A 73 13.12 8.13 -4.44
N VAL A 74 11.86 8.54 -4.65
CA VAL A 74 10.90 7.80 -5.49
C VAL A 74 11.43 7.70 -6.92
N THR A 75 11.83 8.82 -7.54
CA THR A 75 12.40 8.82 -8.90
C THR A 75 13.62 7.92 -9.01
N ALA A 76 14.55 8.00 -8.05
CA ALA A 76 15.73 7.14 -8.06
C ALA A 76 15.40 5.63 -7.98
N ILE A 77 14.33 5.26 -7.24
CA ILE A 77 13.87 3.86 -7.19
C ILE A 77 13.25 3.45 -8.52
N GLU A 78 12.39 4.29 -9.10
CA GLU A 78 11.71 4.01 -10.38
C GLU A 78 12.70 3.89 -11.55
N GLU A 79 13.80 4.65 -11.53
CA GLU A 79 14.86 4.58 -12.54
C GLU A 79 15.80 3.39 -12.34
N ALA A 80 16.15 3.05 -11.08
CA ALA A 80 17.15 2.03 -10.79
C ALA A 80 16.59 0.61 -10.65
N LYS A 81 15.29 0.44 -10.41
CA LYS A 81 14.68 -0.85 -10.05
C LYS A 81 13.51 -1.19 -10.97
N ASN A 82 13.41 -2.46 -11.32
CA ASN A 82 12.21 -2.99 -11.97
C ASN A 82 11.12 -3.25 -10.92
N LEU A 83 10.11 -2.38 -10.87
CA LEU A 83 9.01 -2.45 -9.89
C LEU A 83 8.17 -3.73 -9.99
N ASN A 84 8.23 -4.47 -11.10
CA ASN A 84 7.48 -5.72 -11.26
C ASN A 84 8.10 -6.88 -10.48
N VAL A 85 9.39 -6.81 -10.16
CA VAL A 85 10.14 -7.88 -9.48
C VAL A 85 10.79 -7.44 -8.17
N LEU A 86 10.70 -6.14 -7.84
CA LEU A 86 11.25 -5.61 -6.59
C LEU A 86 10.49 -6.19 -5.38
N PRO A 87 11.15 -6.82 -4.40
CA PRO A 87 10.50 -7.23 -3.17
C PRO A 87 10.00 -6.04 -2.35
N LEU A 88 8.84 -6.17 -1.70
CA LEU A 88 8.31 -5.13 -0.80
C LEU A 88 9.26 -4.83 0.37
N GLU A 89 9.96 -5.84 0.88
CA GLU A 89 10.94 -5.69 1.96
C GLU A 89 12.14 -4.83 1.53
N ASP A 90 12.63 -4.99 0.29
CA ASP A 90 13.70 -4.16 -0.27
C ASP A 90 13.26 -2.71 -0.43
N LEU A 91 12.00 -2.49 -0.84
CA LEU A 91 11.40 -1.16 -0.89
C LEU A 91 11.33 -0.54 0.52
N LEU A 92 10.84 -1.30 1.51
CA LEU A 92 10.74 -0.86 2.90
C LEU A 92 12.13 -0.45 3.44
N GLY A 93 13.14 -1.29 3.27
CA GLY A 93 14.50 -0.98 3.72
C GLY A 93 15.08 0.26 3.05
N SER A 94 14.83 0.43 1.75
CA SER A 94 15.26 1.61 0.98
C SER A 94 14.62 2.90 1.48
N LEU A 95 13.34 2.86 1.88
CA LEU A 95 12.60 4.00 2.39
C LEU A 95 12.98 4.31 3.85
N MET A 96 13.10 3.31 4.72
CA MET A 96 13.55 3.48 6.11
C MET A 96 14.96 4.08 6.20
N THR A 97 15.87 3.67 5.32
CA THR A 97 17.23 4.24 5.26
C THR A 97 17.18 5.74 4.95
N ARG A 98 16.26 6.17 4.08
CA ARG A 98 16.06 7.60 3.79
C ARG A 98 15.46 8.33 4.99
N GLU A 99 14.49 7.73 5.68
CA GLU A 99 13.86 8.30 6.87
C GLU A 99 14.87 8.62 7.98
N LEU A 100 15.80 7.69 8.26
CA LEU A 100 16.86 7.88 9.25
C LEU A 100 17.89 8.97 8.88
N SER A 101 17.92 9.39 7.61
CA SER A 101 18.86 10.39 7.08
C SER A 101 18.24 11.80 6.93
N MET A 102 16.96 11.97 7.25
CA MET A 102 16.25 13.26 7.22
C MET A 102 16.29 13.94 8.59
#